data_AF-A0A5A7TVX0-F1
#
_entry.id   AF-A0A5A7TVX0-F1
#
_cell.length_a   1.000
_cell.length_b   1.000
_cell.length_c   1.000
_cell.angle_alpha   90.00
_cell.angle_beta   90.00
_cell.angle_gamma   90.00
#
_symmetry.space_group_name_H-M   'P 1'
#
loop_
_entity.id
_entity.type
_entity.pdbx_description
1 polymer ?
#
loop_
_entity_poly.entity_id
_entity_poly.type
_entity_poly.pdbx_seq_one_letter_code
_entity_poly.pdbx_strand_id
1 'polypeptide(L)'
;MVALLTKTLLILLLLSTIHQNTGGEFEQWCVADEQIPDDELQMALDWACGKGGANCSSIQPNQPCFNPNTVKDHASFAFNNYFQSFKHQGGSCFFKGAAIITELDPSKLHFTVYLI
;
A
#
# COMPACT_ATOMS: atom_id res chain seq x y z
N MET A 1 -21.72 1.79 -48.16
CA MET A 1 -22.44 2.16 -46.92
C MET A 1 -22.39 1.04 -45.89
N VAL A 2 -22.80 -0.20 -46.21
CA VAL A 2 -22.76 -1.36 -45.29
C VAL A 2 -21.38 -1.63 -44.67
N ALA A 3 -20.30 -1.54 -45.45
CA ALA A 3 -18.93 -1.74 -44.96
C ALA A 3 -18.39 -0.61 -44.06
N LEU A 4 -19.01 0.59 -44.08
CA LEU A 4 -18.68 1.66 -43.13
C LEU A 4 -19.37 1.39 -41.78
N LEU A 5 -20.63 0.95 -41.81
CA LEU A 5 -21.44 0.66 -40.63
C LEU A 5 -20.87 -0.52 -39.81
N THR A 6 -20.31 -1.53 -40.48
CA THR A 6 -19.67 -2.67 -39.79
C THR A 6 -18.34 -2.28 -39.15
N LYS A 7 -17.55 -1.40 -39.79
CA LYS A 7 -16.27 -0.90 -39.24
C LYS A 7 -16.48 -0.01 -38.02
N THR A 8 -17.50 0.86 -38.03
CA THR A 8 -17.82 1.70 -36.86
C THR A 8 -18.32 0.87 -35.67
N LEU A 9 -19.12 -0.18 -35.92
CA LEU A 9 -19.60 -1.10 -34.87
C LEU A 9 -18.46 -1.89 -34.20
N LEU A 10 -17.47 -2.35 -34.98
CA LEU A 10 -16.27 -3.02 -34.45
C LEU A 10 -15.41 -2.09 -33.57
N ILE A 11 -15.26 -0.82 -33.96
CA ILE A 11 -14.51 0.17 -33.18
C ILE A 11 -15.22 0.47 -31.85
N LEU A 12 -16.55 0.58 -31.83
CA LEU A 12 -17.33 0.79 -30.61
C LEU A 12 -17.24 -0.41 -29.64
N LEU A 13 -17.22 -1.64 -30.16
CA LEU A 13 -17.01 -2.83 -29.36
C LEU A 13 -15.60 -2.86 -28.72
N LEU A 14 -14.56 -2.40 -29.44
CA LEU A 14 -13.20 -2.28 -28.92
C LEU A 14 -13.03 -1.17 -27.87
N LEU A 15 -13.83 -0.10 -27.93
CA LEU A 15 -13.78 0.98 -26.94
C LEU A 15 -14.40 0.57 -25.60
N SER A 16 -15.34 -0.39 -25.59
CA SER A 16 -15.98 -0.87 -24.36
C SER A 16 -15.05 -1.68 -23.44
N THR A 17 -13.91 -2.16 -23.94
CA THR A 17 -12.88 -2.82 -23.13
C THR A 17 -11.87 -1.85 -22.52
N ILE A 18 -11.91 -0.56 -22.87
CA ILE A 18 -11.00 0.43 -22.30
C ILE A 18 -11.61 0.89 -20.97
N HIS A 19 -11.20 0.25 -19.88
CA HIS A 19 -11.39 0.76 -18.53
C HIS A 19 -10.59 2.07 -18.42
N GLN A 20 -11.26 3.20 -18.66
CA GLN A 20 -10.72 4.52 -18.39
C GLN A 20 -10.63 4.66 -16.87
N ASN A 21 -9.53 4.18 -16.26
CA ASN A 21 -9.22 4.54 -14.89
C ASN A 21 -8.72 5.99 -14.88
N THR A 22 -9.64 6.94 -15.10
CA THR A 22 -9.39 8.36 -14.92
C THR A 22 -9.60 8.71 -13.46
N GLY A 23 -8.84 8.06 -12.58
CA GLY A 23 -8.62 8.50 -11.22
C GLY A 23 -7.22 9.05 -11.17
N GLY A 24 -7.05 10.35 -10.96
CA GLY A 24 -5.79 10.85 -10.42
C GLY A 24 -5.68 10.31 -8.99
N GLU A 25 -5.22 9.07 -8.84
CA GLU A 25 -4.89 8.52 -7.54
C GLU A 25 -3.65 9.29 -7.07
N PHE A 26 -3.84 10.18 -6.10
CA PHE A 26 -2.72 10.64 -5.30
C PHE A 26 -2.09 9.40 -4.68
N GLU A 27 -0.76 9.27 -4.76
CA GLU A 27 -0.07 8.14 -4.15
C GLU A 27 -0.39 8.13 -2.64
N GLN A 28 -0.81 6.97 -2.14
CA GLN A 28 -1.24 6.78 -0.77
C GLN A 28 -0.31 5.79 -0.10
N TRP A 29 0.16 6.14 1.09
CA TRP A 29 0.97 5.29 1.94
C TRP A 29 0.18 4.91 3.18
N CYS A 30 0.49 3.73 3.73
CA CYS A 30 -0.08 3.26 4.98
C CYS A 30 1.03 3.20 6.03
N VAL A 31 0.93 4.04 7.05
CA VAL A 31 1.96 4.16 8.11
C VAL A 31 1.36 3.84 9.47
N ALA A 32 2.21 3.44 10.42
CA ALA A 32 1.76 3.22 11.80
C ALA A 32 1.23 4.53 12.41
N ASP A 33 0.13 4.44 13.15
CA ASP A 33 -0.36 5.57 13.93
C ASP A 33 0.55 5.78 15.15
N GLU A 34 1.08 7.00 15.28
CA GLU A 34 2.02 7.32 16.34
C GLU A 34 1.42 7.29 17.75
N GLN A 35 0.09 7.37 17.86
CA GLN A 35 -0.66 7.40 19.10
C GLN A 35 -0.94 6.01 19.67
N ILE A 36 -0.66 4.97 18.89
CA ILE A 36 -0.96 3.59 19.26
C ILE A 36 0.19 2.99 20.07
N PRO A 37 -0.10 2.30 21.19
CA PRO A 37 0.90 1.63 22.00
C PRO A 37 1.71 0.57 21.22
N ASP A 38 2.99 0.41 21.60
CA ASP A 38 3.91 -0.52 20.93
C ASP A 38 3.44 -1.99 20.97
N ASP A 39 2.73 -2.42 22.00
CA ASP A 39 2.20 -3.79 22.08
C ASP A 39 1.07 -4.04 21.07
N GLU A 40 0.21 -3.05 20.84
CA GLU A 40 -0.81 -3.09 19.78
C GLU A 40 -0.17 -3.03 18.38
N LEU A 41 0.83 -2.17 18.19
CA LEU A 41 1.61 -2.11 16.95
C LEU A 41 2.33 -3.43 16.67
N GLN A 42 2.92 -4.07 17.68
CA GLN A 42 3.61 -5.35 17.52
C GLN A 42 2.66 -6.45 17.08
N MET A 43 1.47 -6.55 17.68
CA MET A 43 0.46 -7.53 17.27
C MET A 43 0.02 -7.33 15.81
N ALA A 44 -0.14 -6.07 15.39
CA ALA A 44 -0.50 -5.74 14.01
C ALA A 44 0.65 -6.02 13.03
N LEU A 45 1.89 -5.71 13.41
CA LEU A 45 3.11 -6.03 12.67
C LEU A 45 3.26 -7.54 12.46
N ASP A 46 3.12 -8.33 13.53
CA ASP A 46 3.19 -9.79 13.48
C ASP A 46 2.13 -10.37 12.54
N TRP A 47 0.91 -9.81 12.57
CA TRP A 47 -0.13 -10.20 11.62
C TRP A 47 0.25 -9.84 10.19
N ALA A 48 0.72 -8.61 9.94
CA ALA A 48 1.08 -8.13 8.61
C ALA A 48 2.14 -9.01 7.97
N CYS A 49 3.24 -9.28 8.69
CA CYS A 49 4.35 -10.12 8.21
C CYS A 49 4.00 -11.62 8.15
N GLY A 50 3.04 -12.07 8.96
CA GLY A 50 2.57 -13.45 8.99
C GLY A 50 1.39 -13.67 8.05
N LYS A 51 0.18 -13.63 8.60
CA LYS A 51 -1.06 -13.97 7.88
C LYS A 51 -1.46 -12.94 6.83
N GLY A 52 -1.05 -11.68 7.01
CA GLY A 52 -1.30 -10.59 6.07
C GLY A 52 -0.48 -10.71 4.80
N GLY A 53 0.67 -11.39 4.84
CA GLY A 53 1.49 -11.62 3.65
C GLY A 53 2.34 -10.41 3.20
N ALA A 54 2.57 -9.43 4.08
CA ALA A 54 3.56 -8.40 3.85
C ALA A 54 4.96 -9.02 3.75
N ASN A 55 5.78 -8.57 2.80
CA ASN A 55 7.18 -8.97 2.71
C ASN A 55 8.02 -8.18 3.70
N CYS A 56 8.26 -8.75 4.88
CA CYS A 56 9.02 -8.12 5.96
C CYS A 56 10.52 -8.50 5.97
N SER A 57 11.09 -8.91 4.83
CA SER A 57 12.52 -9.28 4.78
C SER A 57 13.44 -8.10 5.05
N SER A 58 13.12 -6.90 4.55
CA SER A 58 13.99 -5.72 4.65
C SER A 58 14.12 -5.15 6.07
N ILE A 59 13.20 -5.51 6.99
CA ILE A 59 13.20 -5.07 8.38
C ILE A 59 13.80 -6.12 9.34
N GLN A 60 14.38 -7.20 8.83
CA GLN A 60 15.06 -8.19 9.67
C GLN A 60 16.45 -7.71 10.10
N PRO A 61 17.03 -8.25 11.19
CA PRO A 61 18.39 -7.92 11.60
C PRO A 61 19.40 -8.01 10.44
N ASN A 62 20.24 -6.99 10.33
CA ASN A 62 21.24 -6.80 9.25
C ASN A 62 20.67 -6.49 7.85
N GLN A 63 19.39 -6.12 7.75
CA GLN A 63 18.77 -5.70 6.49
C GLN A 63 18.64 -4.17 6.40
N PRO A 64 18.48 -3.60 5.18
CA PRO A 64 18.57 -2.16 4.96
C PRO A 64 17.57 -1.31 5.75
N CYS A 65 16.38 -1.84 6.04
CA CYS A 65 15.30 -1.14 6.74
C CYS A 65 15.18 -1.58 8.20
N PHE A 66 16.20 -2.25 8.76
CA PHE A 66 16.19 -2.64 10.17
C PHE A 66 16.29 -1.44 11.11
N ASN A 67 17.04 -0.40 10.71
CA ASN A 67 17.22 0.80 11.52
C ASN A 67 16.35 1.94 10.99
N PRO A 68 15.72 2.73 11.87
CA PRO A 68 15.68 2.59 13.33
C PRO A 68 14.97 1.31 13.81
N ASN A 69 15.54 0.64 14.82
CA ASN A 69 15.01 -0.60 15.37
C ASN A 69 13.92 -0.29 16.42
N THR A 70 12.77 0.19 15.94
CA THR A 70 11.58 0.38 16.76
C THR A 70 10.38 -0.35 16.16
N VAL A 71 9.42 -0.72 17.02
CA VAL A 71 8.19 -1.38 16.59
C VAL A 71 7.41 -0.51 15.60
N LYS A 72 7.33 0.80 15.87
CA LYS A 72 6.63 1.77 15.03
C LYS A 72 7.20 1.85 13.61
N ASP A 73 8.51 1.84 13.50
CA ASP A 73 9.22 1.94 12.23
C ASP A 73 9.03 0.66 11.40
N HIS A 74 9.20 -0.50 12.04
CA HIS A 74 8.97 -1.81 11.40
C HIS A 74 7.49 -2.01 11.02
N ALA A 75 6.56 -1.58 11.88
CA ALA A 75 5.12 -1.61 11.60
C ALA A 75 4.76 -0.74 10.40
N SER A 76 5.28 0.49 10.32
CA SER A 76 5.05 1.37 9.17
C SER A 76 5.53 0.74 7.86
N PHE A 77 6.70 0.10 7.86
CA PHE A 77 7.19 -0.65 6.69
C PHE A 77 6.24 -1.78 6.31
N ALA A 78 5.87 -2.64 7.26
CA ALA A 78 5.03 -3.80 7.00
C ALA A 78 3.62 -3.40 6.52
N PHE A 79 3.05 -2.36 7.13
CA PHE A 79 1.72 -1.85 6.79
C PHE A 79 1.69 -1.26 5.38
N ASN A 80 2.70 -0.47 5.01
CA ASN A 80 2.81 0.06 3.67
C ASN A 80 3.04 -1.06 2.65
N ASN A 81 3.94 -1.99 2.93
CA ASN A 81 4.21 -3.10 2.02
C ASN A 81 2.94 -3.94 1.75
N TYR A 82 2.19 -4.28 2.79
CA TYR A 82 0.88 -4.92 2.68
C TYR A 82 -0.09 -4.06 1.87
N PHE A 83 -0.26 -2.80 2.24
CA PHE A 83 -1.23 -1.91 1.61
C PHE A 83 -0.95 -1.76 0.11
N GLN A 84 0.30 -1.53 -0.28
CA GLN A 84 0.68 -1.40 -1.68
C GLN A 84 0.50 -2.70 -2.46
N SER A 85 0.75 -3.86 -1.82
CA SER A 85 0.59 -5.17 -2.46
C SER A 85 -0.88 -5.57 -2.67
N PHE A 86 -1.77 -5.13 -1.77
CA PHE A 86 -3.13 -5.65 -1.68
C PHE A 86 -4.25 -4.61 -1.82
N LYS A 87 -3.97 -3.29 -1.91
CA LYS A 87 -5.01 -2.24 -1.97
C LYS A 87 -6.01 -2.43 -3.12
N HIS A 88 -5.55 -2.89 -4.28
CA HIS A 88 -6.40 -3.17 -5.44
C HIS A 88 -7.14 -4.52 -5.35
N GLN A 89 -6.88 -5.31 -4.31
CA GLN A 89 -7.50 -6.62 -4.02
C GLN A 89 -8.37 -6.58 -2.75
N GLY A 90 -8.68 -5.38 -2.24
CA GLY A 90 -9.48 -5.20 -1.01
C GLY A 90 -8.65 -5.16 0.28
N GLY A 91 -7.33 -5.18 0.20
CA GLY A 91 -6.45 -4.87 1.33
C GLY A 91 -6.68 -3.43 1.80
N SER A 92 -6.72 -3.23 3.11
CA SER A 92 -6.96 -1.91 3.72
C SER A 92 -5.85 -1.54 4.70
N CYS A 93 -5.67 -0.23 4.91
CA CYS A 93 -4.78 0.33 5.92
C CYS A 93 -5.45 0.36 7.31
N PHE A 94 -6.21 -0.68 7.68
CA PHE A 94 -6.96 -0.63 8.95
C PHE A 94 -6.14 -1.14 10.12
N PHE A 95 -5.57 -2.35 10.04
CA PHE A 95 -4.75 -2.96 11.12
C PHE A 95 -5.34 -2.79 12.55
N LYS A 96 -6.67 -2.90 12.69
CA LYS A 96 -7.42 -2.65 13.94
C LYS A 96 -7.32 -1.21 14.49
N GLY A 97 -7.09 -0.24 13.63
CA GLY A 97 -6.84 1.16 14.00
C GLY A 97 -5.37 1.49 14.23
N ALA A 98 -4.46 0.53 14.03
CA ALA A 98 -3.03 0.72 14.27
C ALA A 98 -2.30 1.52 13.16
N ALA A 99 -3.00 1.87 12.08
CA ALA A 99 -2.41 2.50 10.91
C ALA A 99 -3.30 3.62 10.34
N ILE A 100 -2.66 4.57 9.66
CA ILE A 100 -3.28 5.70 8.99
C ILE A 100 -2.82 5.81 7.54
N ILE A 101 -3.73 6.29 6.67
CA ILE A 101 -3.40 6.64 5.29
C ILE A 101 -2.83 8.06 5.26
N THR A 102 -1.75 8.25 4.52
CA THR A 102 -1.18 9.57 4.21
C THR A 102 -0.98 9.71 2.70
N GLU A 103 -1.20 10.92 2.18
CA GLU A 103 -0.84 11.33 0.81
C GLU A 103 0.52 12.06 0.77
N LEU A 104 1.14 12.25 1.94
CA LEU A 104 2.49 12.76 2.04
C LEU A 104 3.48 11.60 2.06
N ASP A 105 4.34 11.58 1.05
CA ASP A 105 5.45 10.64 0.90
C ASP A 105 6.31 10.60 2.18
N PRO A 106 6.24 9.51 2.96
CA PRO A 106 6.96 9.42 4.24
C PRO A 106 8.49 9.41 4.07
N SER A 107 9.03 9.11 2.88
CA SER A 107 10.47 9.22 2.63
C SER A 107 10.98 10.68 2.73
N LYS A 108 10.08 11.65 2.54
CA LYS A 108 10.37 13.09 2.66
C LYS A 108 10.21 13.60 4.09
N LEU A 109 9.61 12.80 4.97
CA LEU A 109 9.50 13.10 6.38
C LEU A 109 10.72 12.56 7.09
N HIS A 110 11.45 13.45 7.78
CA HIS A 110 12.68 13.13 8.49
C HIS A 110 12.51 12.05 9.59
N PHE A 111 11.27 11.68 9.90
CA PHE A 111 10.87 10.66 10.88
C PHE A 111 10.71 9.25 10.28
N THR A 112 10.69 9.09 8.94
CA THR A 112 10.34 7.80 8.27
C THR A 112 11.27 7.45 7.11
N VAL A 113 12.43 8.14 7.01
CA VAL A 113 13.29 8.29 5.82
C VAL A 113 13.75 6.98 5.16
N TYR A 114 13.63 5.80 5.79
CA TYR A 114 14.19 4.56 5.26
C TYR A 114 13.23 3.35 5.26
N LEU A 115 11.93 3.56 5.45
CA LEU A 115 11.02 2.49 5.87
C LEU A 115 9.91 2.13 4.88
N ILE A 116 9.97 2.55 3.61
CA ILE A 116 8.94 2.24 2.60
C ILE A 116 9.50 2.15 1.19
#